data_AF-A0A9E5EJZ7-F1
#
_entry.id   AF-A0A9E5EJZ7-F1
#
_cell.length_a   1.000
_cell.length_b   1.000
_cell.length_c   1.000
_cell.angle_alpha   90.00
_cell.angle_beta   90.00
_cell.angle_gamma   90.00
#
_symmetry.space_group_name_H-M   'P 1'
#
loop_
_entity.id
_entity.type
_entity.pdbx_description
1 polymer ?
#
loop_
_entity_poly.entity_id
_entity_poly.type
_entity_poly.pdbx_seq_one_letter_code
_entity_poly.pdbx_strand_id
1 'polypeptide(L)'
;MDRVDGGTMTRSGGPAPSFPNHLRWMVFWNFFYDSEDEQPINFWNYEKGKEAKFVKPLFVGLHGKPVKLKEDSVEANECSGASVSPESLYEAQLELRLGKLPDWVGSVRKEWEKVKALELPPYAATDIEKHDLHEEEFTLVEMLKDWQAQMANQELGWGVPIELSASVPEVKWKRDYVLLRTVLQAMATYANPVGKKDAPVPAMKVKVEVKPGEVVFQMPMQADAKAQKKNQDALRVAKELAPFCQGVLVSDATSLKLSLKR
;
A
#
# COMPACT_ATOMS: atom_id res chain seq x y z
N MET A 1 -1.31 11.34 -18.05
CA MET A 1 -1.59 12.12 -16.82
C MET A 1 -2.60 13.20 -17.15
N ASP A 2 -3.67 13.30 -16.38
CA ASP A 2 -4.79 14.21 -16.64
C ASP A 2 -5.12 15.01 -15.38
N ARG A 3 -5.07 16.34 -15.47
CA ARG A 3 -5.40 17.28 -14.37
C ARG A 3 -4.66 17.00 -13.05
N VAL A 4 -3.37 16.74 -13.14
CA VAL A 4 -2.55 16.52 -11.94
C VAL A 4 -2.26 17.87 -11.30
N ASP A 5 -2.51 17.96 -9.98
CA ASP A 5 -2.19 19.12 -9.15
C ASP A 5 -0.95 18.80 -8.30
N GLY A 6 0.16 19.42 -8.67
CA GLY A 6 1.45 19.30 -8.02
C GLY A 6 2.25 18.05 -8.40
N GLY A 7 3.36 17.85 -7.70
CA GLY A 7 4.24 16.69 -7.84
C GLY A 7 5.56 16.99 -8.56
N THR A 8 6.47 16.02 -8.52
CA THR A 8 7.82 16.12 -9.09
C THR A 8 7.91 15.40 -10.44
N MET A 9 8.66 15.98 -11.37
CA MET A 9 9.01 15.39 -12.66
C MET A 9 10.40 14.74 -12.63
N THR A 10 11.02 14.65 -11.46
CA THR A 10 12.27 13.93 -11.22
C THR A 10 12.07 12.90 -10.12
N ARG A 11 12.95 11.89 -10.04
CA ARG A 11 12.87 10.83 -9.00
C ARG A 11 11.51 10.12 -8.97
N SER A 12 10.84 10.06 -10.12
CA SER A 12 9.53 9.45 -10.31
C SER A 12 9.66 8.21 -11.19
N GLY A 13 9.11 7.09 -10.72
CA GLY A 13 9.10 5.81 -11.45
C GLY A 13 9.92 4.72 -10.77
N GLY A 14 10.35 3.73 -11.56
CA GLY A 14 11.06 2.55 -11.08
C GLY A 14 12.58 2.73 -10.97
N PRO A 15 13.31 1.69 -10.54
CA PRO A 15 14.77 1.72 -10.50
C PRO A 15 15.36 1.77 -11.92
N ALA A 16 16.64 2.17 -12.04
CA ALA A 16 17.30 2.31 -13.35
C ALA A 16 17.20 1.10 -14.31
N PRO A 17 17.21 -0.17 -13.84
CA PRO A 17 16.98 -1.33 -14.72
C PRO A 17 15.59 -1.38 -15.37
N SER A 18 14.62 -0.61 -14.87
CA SER A 18 13.25 -0.54 -15.38
C SER A 18 13.03 0.58 -16.38
N PHE A 19 14.08 1.33 -16.75
CA PHE A 19 13.93 2.41 -17.73
C PHE A 19 13.76 1.91 -19.17
N PRO A 20 12.97 2.64 -19.99
CA PRO A 20 12.21 3.84 -19.63
C PRO A 20 10.94 3.52 -18.82
N ASN A 21 10.56 4.43 -17.90
CA ASN A 21 9.37 4.30 -17.06
C ASN A 21 8.06 4.40 -17.87
N HIS A 22 8.08 5.09 -19.01
CA HIS A 22 6.99 5.11 -19.97
C HIS A 22 7.53 5.24 -21.39
N LEU A 23 6.88 4.55 -22.34
CA LEU A 23 7.19 4.64 -23.76
C LEU A 23 6.61 5.93 -24.38
N ARG A 24 6.61 6.03 -25.71
CA ARG A 24 6.08 7.20 -26.42
C ARG A 24 4.59 7.40 -26.14
N TRP A 25 4.11 8.62 -26.35
CA TRP A 25 2.71 9.05 -26.16
C TRP A 25 2.26 9.15 -24.70
N MET A 26 3.20 9.28 -23.77
CA MET A 26 2.91 9.85 -22.45
C MET A 26 2.40 11.29 -22.65
N VAL A 27 1.12 11.54 -22.37
CA VAL A 27 0.55 12.90 -22.41
C VAL A 27 0.37 13.43 -21.00
N PHE A 28 0.88 14.62 -20.75
CA PHE A 28 0.61 15.42 -19.57
C PHE A 28 -0.36 16.53 -19.98
N TRP A 29 -1.62 16.40 -19.58
CA TRP A 29 -2.67 17.35 -19.89
C TRP A 29 -3.05 18.14 -18.63
N ASN A 30 -2.99 19.48 -18.71
CA ASN A 30 -3.26 20.37 -17.59
C ASN A 30 -2.52 19.99 -16.31
N PHE A 31 -1.23 19.71 -16.45
CA PHE A 31 -0.37 19.43 -15.31
C PHE A 31 0.00 20.75 -14.62
N PHE A 32 -0.38 20.90 -13.35
CA PHE A 32 0.08 22.00 -12.51
C PHE A 32 1.39 21.61 -11.83
N TYR A 33 2.47 22.31 -12.16
CA TYR A 33 3.80 22.05 -11.65
C TYR A 33 4.15 23.00 -10.50
N ASP A 34 4.47 22.45 -9.33
CA ASP A 34 4.81 23.19 -8.12
C ASP A 34 6.12 22.75 -7.45
N SER A 35 6.87 21.82 -8.07
CA SER A 35 8.14 21.30 -7.54
C SER A 35 9.32 22.26 -7.74
N GLU A 36 10.41 21.98 -7.02
CA GLU A 36 11.71 22.63 -7.09
C GLU A 36 12.75 21.73 -7.80
N ASP A 37 12.32 21.02 -8.84
CA ASP A 37 13.23 20.13 -9.59
C ASP A 37 14.33 20.93 -10.27
N GLU A 38 15.53 20.34 -10.35
CA GLU A 38 16.67 20.95 -11.04
C GLU A 38 16.37 21.10 -12.53
N GLN A 39 16.59 22.31 -13.05
CA GLN A 39 16.26 22.69 -14.42
C GLN A 39 17.54 22.81 -15.29
N PRO A 40 17.49 22.48 -16.59
CA PRO A 40 16.33 21.99 -17.33
C PRO A 40 16.03 20.52 -17.05
N ILE A 41 14.74 20.16 -17.00
CA ILE A 41 14.30 18.77 -16.82
C ILE A 41 14.60 17.98 -18.09
N ASN A 42 15.24 16.81 -17.92
CA ASN A 42 15.65 15.92 -18.99
C ASN A 42 15.08 14.51 -18.81
N PHE A 43 14.15 14.13 -19.69
CA PHE A 43 13.44 12.85 -19.62
C PHE A 43 14.15 11.70 -20.34
N TRP A 44 15.30 11.92 -21.00
CA TRP A 44 15.96 10.89 -21.80
C TRP A 44 17.35 10.52 -21.28
N ASN A 45 18.24 11.49 -21.04
CA ASN A 45 19.61 11.15 -20.59
C ASN A 45 19.58 10.68 -19.14
N TYR A 46 20.27 9.57 -18.86
CA TYR A 46 20.42 9.10 -17.50
C TYR A 46 21.32 10.03 -16.69
N GLU A 47 20.75 10.61 -15.63
CA GLU A 47 21.44 11.38 -14.61
C GLU A 47 21.04 10.79 -13.26
N LYS A 48 22.02 10.29 -12.51
CA LYS A 48 21.81 9.69 -11.19
C LYS A 48 21.22 10.74 -10.24
N GLY A 49 20.14 10.41 -9.56
CA GLY A 49 19.36 11.32 -8.70
C GLY A 49 18.27 12.13 -9.42
N LYS A 50 18.16 12.01 -10.76
CA LYS A 50 17.15 12.68 -11.60
C LYS A 50 16.35 11.67 -12.43
N GLU A 51 16.03 10.56 -11.79
CA GLU A 51 15.38 9.42 -12.42
C GLU A 51 13.90 9.69 -12.72
N ALA A 52 13.61 10.15 -13.93
CA ALA A 52 12.31 10.01 -14.57
C ALA A 52 12.57 9.85 -16.07
N LYS A 53 12.30 8.67 -16.62
CA LYS A 53 12.59 8.37 -18.03
C LYS A 53 11.32 8.13 -18.80
N PHE A 54 10.95 9.12 -19.61
CA PHE A 54 9.79 9.08 -20.49
C PHE A 54 10.27 9.29 -21.91
N VAL A 55 9.90 8.39 -22.83
CA VAL A 55 10.27 8.52 -24.23
C VAL A 55 9.46 9.67 -24.84
N LYS A 56 10.06 10.85 -24.97
CA LYS A 56 9.47 12.04 -25.61
C LYS A 56 8.00 12.28 -25.18
N PRO A 57 7.76 12.68 -23.91
CA PRO A 57 6.41 13.01 -23.47
C PRO A 57 5.88 14.25 -24.19
N LEU A 58 4.56 14.32 -24.29
CA LEU A 58 3.80 15.47 -24.78
C LEU A 58 3.25 16.24 -23.58
N PHE A 59 3.53 17.55 -23.51
CA PHE A 59 2.92 18.45 -22.55
C PHE A 59 1.90 19.32 -23.25
N VAL A 60 0.70 19.40 -22.68
CA VAL A 60 -0.37 20.31 -23.13
C VAL A 60 -0.94 21.01 -21.90
N GLY A 61 -0.79 22.32 -21.85
CA GLY A 61 -1.25 23.14 -20.72
C GLY A 61 -0.43 22.96 -19.45
N LEU A 62 0.89 22.76 -19.57
CA LEU A 62 1.79 22.73 -18.41
C LEU A 62 1.89 24.13 -17.81
N HIS A 63 1.46 24.29 -16.56
CA HIS A 63 1.34 25.60 -15.88
C HIS A 63 1.74 25.51 -14.40
N GLY A 64 1.73 26.63 -13.68
CA GLY A 64 2.23 26.73 -12.30
C GLY A 64 3.58 27.45 -12.25
N LYS A 65 4.56 26.89 -11.52
CA LYS A 65 5.92 27.45 -11.49
C LYS A 65 6.58 27.37 -12.87
N PRO A 66 7.39 28.37 -13.27
CA PRO A 66 8.15 28.31 -14.51
C PRO A 66 9.07 27.08 -14.55
N VAL A 67 8.95 26.27 -15.61
CA VAL A 67 9.71 25.03 -15.80
C VAL A 67 10.41 25.07 -17.16
N LYS A 68 11.68 24.68 -17.18
CA LYS A 68 12.48 24.60 -18.42
C LYS A 68 12.64 23.13 -18.77
N LEU A 69 12.03 22.72 -19.87
CA LEU A 69 12.16 21.37 -20.40
C LEU A 69 13.30 21.34 -21.41
N LYS A 70 14.09 20.26 -21.41
CA LYS A 70 15.08 20.04 -22.44
C LYS A 70 14.38 19.63 -23.75
N GLU A 71 14.48 20.46 -24.78
CA GLU A 71 13.72 20.34 -26.04
C GLU A 71 13.88 18.98 -26.72
N ASP A 72 15.09 18.42 -26.72
CA ASP A 72 15.37 17.11 -27.33
C ASP A 72 14.78 15.91 -26.54
N SER A 73 14.34 16.15 -25.31
CA SER A 73 13.78 15.13 -24.42
C SER A 73 12.25 15.06 -24.44
N VAL A 74 11.56 15.99 -25.11
CA VAL A 74 10.10 16.08 -25.20
C VAL A 74 9.62 15.97 -26.64
N GLU A 75 8.38 15.55 -26.85
CA GLU A 75 7.75 15.55 -28.19
C GLU A 75 7.23 16.95 -28.54
N ALA A 76 6.43 17.53 -27.64
CA ALA A 76 6.01 18.94 -27.73
C ALA A 76 5.60 19.48 -26.35
N ASN A 77 5.52 20.81 -26.26
CA ASN A 77 5.05 21.55 -25.08
C ASN A 77 4.09 22.65 -25.54
N GLU A 78 2.81 22.29 -25.66
CA GLU A 78 1.75 23.15 -26.18
C GLU A 78 1.09 23.94 -25.04
N CYS A 79 0.74 25.20 -25.32
CA CYS A 79 0.08 26.10 -24.36
C CYS A 79 0.83 26.23 -23.02
N SER A 80 2.17 26.25 -23.05
CA SER A 80 2.99 26.36 -21.84
C SER A 80 2.70 27.65 -21.06
N GLY A 81 2.56 27.53 -19.74
CA GLY A 81 2.27 28.62 -18.82
C GLY A 81 0.77 28.84 -18.55
N ALA A 82 -0.12 28.15 -19.25
CA ALA A 82 -1.57 28.28 -19.06
C ALA A 82 -2.25 26.90 -19.09
N SER A 83 -3.40 26.77 -18.44
CA SER A 83 -4.27 25.60 -18.61
C SER A 83 -5.02 25.67 -19.95
N VAL A 84 -5.44 24.51 -20.44
CA VAL A 84 -6.23 24.33 -21.67
C VAL A 84 -7.65 23.87 -21.36
N SER A 85 -8.57 24.15 -22.29
CA SER A 85 -9.95 23.65 -22.27
C SER A 85 -10.16 22.63 -23.39
N PRO A 86 -10.87 21.51 -23.15
CA PRO A 86 -11.47 21.11 -21.87
C PRO A 86 -10.42 20.74 -20.82
N GLU A 87 -10.78 20.88 -19.54
CA GLU A 87 -9.82 20.66 -18.45
C GLU A 87 -9.31 19.21 -18.40
N SER A 88 -10.16 18.23 -18.72
CA SER A 88 -9.81 16.81 -18.72
C SER A 88 -9.58 16.28 -20.14
N LEU A 89 -8.43 15.65 -20.35
CA LEU A 89 -8.12 14.92 -21.57
C LEU A 89 -9.09 13.75 -21.78
N TYR A 90 -9.47 13.06 -20.70
CA TYR A 90 -10.43 11.96 -20.78
C TYR A 90 -11.76 12.44 -21.36
N GLU A 91 -12.27 13.57 -20.88
CA GLU A 91 -13.51 14.17 -21.37
C GLU A 91 -13.37 14.65 -22.81
N ALA A 92 -12.26 15.31 -23.16
CA ALA A 92 -11.96 15.74 -24.53
C ALA A 92 -12.03 14.56 -25.50
N GLN A 93 -11.38 13.44 -25.15
CA GLN A 93 -11.34 12.26 -25.97
C GLN A 93 -12.69 11.54 -26.04
N LEU A 94 -13.44 11.53 -24.93
CA LEU A 94 -14.75 10.90 -24.88
C LEU A 94 -15.76 11.68 -25.75
N GLU A 95 -15.76 13.00 -25.65
CA GLU A 95 -16.56 13.87 -26.51
C GLU A 95 -16.19 13.71 -27.98
N LEU A 96 -14.90 13.68 -28.30
CA LEU A 96 -14.42 13.47 -29.66
C LEU A 96 -14.91 12.13 -30.25
N ARG A 97 -14.92 11.06 -29.45
CA ARG A 97 -15.36 9.73 -29.89
C ARG A 97 -16.88 9.62 -30.03
N LEU A 98 -17.64 10.29 -29.16
CA LEU A 98 -19.09 10.13 -29.07
C LEU A 98 -19.88 11.29 -29.71
N GLY A 99 -19.20 12.36 -30.13
CA GLY A 99 -19.79 13.60 -30.66
C GLY A 99 -20.42 14.51 -29.59
N LYS A 100 -20.56 14.01 -28.35
CA LYS A 100 -21.00 14.75 -27.16
C LYS A 100 -20.55 14.03 -25.90
N LEU A 101 -20.40 14.76 -24.80
CA LEU A 101 -20.19 14.14 -23.49
C LEU A 101 -21.48 13.42 -23.01
N PRO A 102 -21.38 12.17 -22.54
CA PRO A 102 -22.52 11.50 -21.91
C PRO A 102 -22.97 12.18 -20.62
N ASP A 103 -24.28 12.18 -20.36
CA ASP A 103 -24.89 12.83 -19.18
C ASP A 103 -24.37 12.28 -17.83
N TRP A 104 -23.98 11.01 -17.81
CA TRP A 104 -23.44 10.38 -16.60
C TRP A 104 -22.11 11.01 -16.15
N VAL A 105 -21.30 11.57 -17.07
CA VAL A 105 -20.01 12.21 -16.74
C VAL A 105 -20.23 13.41 -15.83
N GLY A 106 -21.23 14.25 -16.14
CA GLY A 106 -21.60 15.39 -15.29
C GLY A 106 -22.15 14.98 -13.93
N SER A 107 -22.80 13.82 -13.86
CA SER A 107 -23.33 13.27 -12.59
C SER A 107 -22.20 12.78 -11.67
N VAL A 108 -21.27 11.99 -12.22
CA VAL A 108 -20.09 11.50 -11.48
C VAL A 108 -19.19 12.65 -11.03
N ARG A 109 -19.02 13.70 -11.84
CA ARG A 109 -18.24 14.88 -11.41
C ARG A 109 -18.83 15.53 -10.16
N LYS A 110 -20.15 15.71 -10.11
CA LYS A 110 -20.82 16.29 -8.94
C LYS A 110 -20.66 15.42 -7.69
N GLU A 111 -20.64 14.10 -7.86
CA GLU A 111 -20.36 13.17 -6.77
C GLU A 111 -18.91 13.27 -6.30
N TRP A 112 -17.95 13.33 -7.23
CA TRP A 112 -16.54 13.51 -6.94
C TRP A 112 -16.26 14.80 -6.15
N GLU A 113 -16.88 15.92 -6.52
CA GLU A 113 -16.73 17.17 -5.75
C GLU A 113 -17.23 17.05 -4.31
N LYS A 114 -18.28 16.24 -4.06
CA LYS A 114 -18.72 15.94 -2.69
C LYS A 114 -17.68 15.12 -1.95
N VAL A 115 -17.14 14.09 -2.59
CA VAL A 115 -16.11 13.22 -2.00
C VAL A 115 -14.84 14.02 -1.68
N LYS A 116 -14.40 14.88 -2.61
CA LYS A 116 -13.22 15.74 -2.43
C LYS A 116 -13.39 16.76 -1.30
N ALA A 117 -14.62 17.19 -1.03
CA ALA A 117 -14.96 18.08 0.08
C ALA A 117 -15.11 17.36 1.43
N LEU A 118 -15.06 16.02 1.47
CA LEU A 118 -15.04 15.30 2.73
C LEU A 118 -13.72 15.58 3.46
N GLU A 119 -13.82 15.93 4.74
CA GLU A 119 -12.63 16.01 5.59
C GLU A 119 -12.08 14.60 5.79
N LEU A 120 -10.81 14.41 5.41
CA LEU A 120 -10.10 13.18 5.74
C LEU A 120 -9.99 13.07 7.26
N PRO A 121 -10.11 11.87 7.83
CA PRO A 121 -9.87 11.69 9.26
C PRO A 121 -8.47 12.21 9.61
N PRO A 122 -8.31 12.88 10.77
CA PRO A 122 -7.04 13.47 11.16
C PRO A 122 -5.93 12.42 11.17
N TYR A 123 -4.86 12.70 10.42
CA TYR A 123 -3.66 11.85 10.39
C TYR A 123 -3.09 11.75 11.81
N ALA A 124 -2.91 10.51 12.30
CA ALA A 124 -2.44 10.18 13.65
C ALA A 124 -3.39 10.50 14.83
N ALA A 125 -4.69 10.67 14.59
CA ALA A 125 -5.65 10.62 15.70
C ALA A 125 -5.65 9.21 16.31
N THR A 126 -5.45 9.12 17.62
CA THR A 126 -5.38 7.87 18.41
C THR A 126 -6.71 7.13 18.52
N ASP A 127 -7.80 7.67 17.98
CA ASP A 127 -9.14 7.08 18.00
C ASP A 127 -9.32 6.05 16.85
N ILE A 128 -8.38 5.10 16.72
CA ILE A 128 -8.46 3.96 15.78
C ILE A 128 -9.82 3.26 15.90
N GLU A 129 -10.35 3.15 17.12
CA GLU A 129 -11.65 2.52 17.41
C GLU A 129 -12.83 3.14 16.66
N LYS A 130 -12.76 4.44 16.29
CA LYS A 130 -13.88 5.15 15.68
C LYS A 130 -13.84 5.20 14.15
N HIS A 131 -12.66 5.08 13.56
CA HIS A 131 -12.47 5.43 12.14
C HIS A 131 -11.82 4.32 11.30
N ASP A 132 -11.02 3.43 11.89
CA ASP A 132 -10.16 2.50 11.15
C ASP A 132 -10.48 1.02 11.39
N LEU A 133 -11.51 0.71 12.18
CA LEU A 133 -11.98 -0.67 12.37
C LEU A 133 -13.06 -1.03 11.35
N HIS A 134 -12.78 -2.05 10.55
CA HIS A 134 -13.73 -2.63 9.59
C HIS A 134 -14.24 -3.96 10.11
N GLU A 135 -15.43 -4.00 10.73
CA GLU A 135 -16.00 -5.26 11.19
C GLU A 135 -16.68 -6.05 10.06
N GLU A 136 -16.27 -7.30 9.89
CA GLU A 136 -16.91 -8.26 9.00
C GLU A 136 -17.16 -9.60 9.70
N GLU A 137 -18.11 -10.39 9.18
CA GLU A 137 -18.41 -11.73 9.68
C GLU A 137 -17.61 -12.78 8.93
N PHE A 138 -16.85 -13.61 9.65
CA PHE A 138 -16.02 -14.68 9.07
C PHE A 138 -15.92 -15.88 10.00
N THR A 139 -15.48 -17.03 9.48
CA THR A 139 -15.09 -18.17 10.32
C THR A 139 -13.60 -18.12 10.64
N LEU A 140 -13.22 -18.45 11.88
CA LEU A 140 -11.83 -18.49 12.29
C LEU A 140 -10.98 -19.44 11.42
N VAL A 141 -11.58 -20.53 10.94
CA VAL A 141 -10.91 -21.51 10.07
C VAL A 141 -10.56 -20.90 8.71
N GLU A 142 -11.45 -20.10 8.11
CA GLU A 142 -11.17 -19.42 6.84
C GLU A 142 -10.04 -18.41 6.98
N MET A 143 -10.10 -17.57 8.02
CA MET A 143 -9.04 -16.56 8.28
C MET A 143 -7.68 -17.22 8.49
N LEU A 144 -7.61 -18.33 9.26
CA LEU A 144 -6.35 -19.03 9.48
C LEU A 144 -5.78 -19.69 8.22
N LYS A 145 -6.63 -20.17 7.31
CA LYS A 145 -6.19 -20.70 6.02
C LYS A 145 -5.60 -19.61 5.13
N ASP A 146 -6.26 -18.45 5.05
CA ASP A 146 -5.75 -17.30 4.28
C ASP A 146 -4.44 -16.77 4.88
N TRP A 147 -4.38 -16.64 6.20
CA TRP A 147 -3.14 -16.29 6.90
C TRP A 147 -2.02 -17.30 6.61
N GLN A 148 -2.28 -18.61 6.72
CA GLN A 148 -1.31 -19.66 6.40
C GLN A 148 -0.80 -19.56 4.95
N ALA A 149 -1.69 -19.33 3.98
CA ALA A 149 -1.34 -19.21 2.57
C ALA A 149 -0.44 -18.00 2.29
N GLN A 150 -0.74 -16.85 2.90
CA GLN A 150 0.07 -15.64 2.75
C GLN A 150 1.42 -15.75 3.45
N MET A 151 1.47 -16.38 4.63
CA MET A 151 2.74 -16.62 5.31
C MET A 151 3.65 -17.56 4.52
N ALA A 152 3.08 -18.53 3.80
CA ALA A 152 3.85 -19.39 2.88
C ALA A 152 4.37 -18.63 1.64
N ASN A 153 3.62 -17.66 1.13
CA ASN A 153 3.90 -16.94 -0.11
C ASN A 153 4.18 -15.44 0.11
N GLN A 154 5.08 -15.10 1.03
CA GLN A 154 5.48 -13.69 1.16
C GLN A 154 6.24 -13.25 -0.10
N GLU A 155 5.66 -12.29 -0.85
CA GLU A 155 6.13 -11.81 -2.16
C GLU A 155 7.58 -11.30 -2.19
N LEU A 156 8.18 -11.09 -1.01
CA LEU A 156 9.56 -10.63 -0.81
C LEU A 156 10.58 -11.77 -0.57
N GLY A 157 10.17 -13.04 -0.70
CA GLY A 157 11.09 -14.19 -0.77
C GLY A 157 11.45 -14.86 0.56
N TRP A 158 10.70 -14.61 1.64
CA TRP A 158 10.98 -15.13 2.98
C TRP A 158 9.73 -15.72 3.65
N GLY A 159 9.07 -16.68 2.99
CA GLY A 159 7.89 -17.35 3.57
C GLY A 159 8.20 -18.01 4.92
N VAL A 160 7.24 -17.92 5.84
CA VAL A 160 7.25 -18.63 7.13
C VAL A 160 6.12 -19.65 7.08
N PRO A 161 6.40 -20.93 6.77
CA PRO A 161 5.36 -21.94 6.74
C PRO A 161 4.69 -22.06 8.11
N ILE A 162 3.36 -21.97 8.17
CA ILE A 162 2.60 -22.14 9.41
C ILE A 162 2.00 -23.55 9.45
N GLU A 163 2.17 -24.25 10.56
CA GLU A 163 1.50 -25.51 10.87
C GLU A 163 0.52 -25.28 12.03
N LEU A 164 -0.78 -25.42 11.77
CA LEU A 164 -1.82 -25.29 12.81
C LEU A 164 -2.03 -26.63 13.52
N SER A 165 -2.35 -26.60 14.82
CA SER A 165 -2.79 -27.81 15.54
C SER A 165 -4.04 -28.42 14.91
N ALA A 166 -4.06 -29.76 14.77
CA ALA A 166 -4.95 -30.55 13.88
C ALA A 166 -6.47 -30.42 14.07
N SER A 167 -6.97 -29.64 15.03
CA SER A 167 -8.40 -29.34 15.16
C SER A 167 -8.60 -27.89 15.60
N VAL A 168 -8.77 -26.98 14.64
CA VAL A 168 -9.31 -25.63 14.94
C VAL A 168 -10.84 -25.73 14.89
N PRO A 169 -11.55 -25.50 16.01
CA PRO A 169 -13.01 -25.52 16.03
C PRO A 169 -13.61 -24.45 15.11
N GLU A 170 -14.79 -24.72 14.58
CA GLU A 170 -15.54 -23.72 13.83
C GLU A 170 -16.06 -22.63 14.79
N VAL A 171 -15.49 -21.43 14.66
CA VAL A 171 -15.85 -20.25 15.43
C VAL A 171 -16.23 -19.15 14.46
N LYS A 172 -17.50 -18.73 14.50
CA LYS A 172 -17.96 -17.53 13.81
C LYS A 172 -17.61 -16.29 14.64
N TRP A 173 -17.08 -15.28 13.98
CA TRP A 173 -16.71 -14.01 14.58
C TRP A 173 -17.18 -12.83 13.74
N LYS A 174 -17.42 -11.72 14.42
CA LYS A 174 -17.63 -10.40 13.83
C LYS A 174 -16.57 -9.45 14.38
N ARG A 175 -15.52 -9.21 13.59
CA ARG A 175 -14.32 -8.45 13.98
C ARG A 175 -13.66 -7.87 12.74
N ASP A 176 -12.63 -7.06 12.97
CA ASP A 176 -11.72 -6.65 11.91
C ASP A 176 -10.80 -7.82 11.51
N TYR A 177 -11.12 -8.38 10.33
CA TYR A 177 -10.42 -9.50 9.73
C TYR A 177 -8.96 -9.15 9.41
N VAL A 178 -8.75 -7.99 8.79
CA VAL A 178 -7.43 -7.54 8.34
C VAL A 178 -6.55 -7.27 9.54
N LEU A 179 -7.08 -6.58 10.55
CA LEU A 179 -6.35 -6.25 11.76
C LEU A 179 -5.92 -7.51 12.53
N LEU A 180 -6.83 -8.47 12.71
CA LEU A 180 -6.50 -9.73 13.38
C LEU A 180 -5.40 -10.49 12.63
N ARG A 181 -5.51 -10.58 11.31
CA ARG A 181 -4.49 -11.18 10.46
C ARG A 181 -3.15 -10.47 10.57
N THR A 182 -3.14 -9.13 10.59
CA THR A 182 -1.93 -8.32 10.78
C THR A 182 -1.27 -8.58 12.11
N VAL A 183 -2.03 -8.70 13.21
CA VAL A 183 -1.49 -9.08 14.53
C VAL A 183 -0.82 -10.45 14.46
N LEU A 184 -1.49 -11.46 13.88
CA LEU A 184 -0.93 -12.81 13.74
C LEU A 184 0.33 -12.83 12.86
N GLN A 185 0.34 -12.08 11.76
CA GLN A 185 1.49 -11.93 10.89
C GLN A 185 2.67 -11.28 11.63
N ALA A 186 2.44 -10.18 12.34
CA ALA A 186 3.48 -9.49 13.11
C ALA A 186 4.05 -10.36 14.24
N MET A 187 3.19 -11.14 14.92
CA MET A 187 3.62 -12.15 15.89
C MET A 187 4.55 -13.19 15.25
N ALA A 188 4.14 -13.79 14.12
CA ALA A 188 4.94 -14.80 13.43
C ALA A 188 6.27 -14.23 12.91
N THR A 189 6.27 -13.00 12.36
CA THR A 189 7.50 -12.32 11.91
C THR A 189 8.47 -12.09 13.06
N TYR A 190 7.99 -11.73 14.26
CA TYR A 190 8.86 -11.58 15.43
C TYR A 190 9.39 -12.91 15.95
N ALA A 191 8.51 -13.91 16.07
CA ALA A 191 8.83 -15.20 16.68
C ALA A 191 9.69 -16.10 15.78
N ASN A 192 9.84 -15.79 14.51
CA ASN A 192 10.53 -16.61 13.52
C ASN A 192 11.93 -16.08 13.17
N PRO A 193 12.93 -16.94 12.88
CA PRO A 193 14.23 -16.49 12.39
C PRO A 193 14.11 -15.67 11.10
N VAL A 194 15.08 -14.79 10.90
CA VAL A 194 15.24 -14.08 9.62
C VAL A 194 15.68 -15.10 8.57
N GLY A 195 14.92 -15.20 7.48
CA GLY A 195 15.24 -16.09 6.37
C GLY A 195 16.65 -15.85 5.83
N LYS A 196 17.32 -16.93 5.42
CA LYS A 196 18.64 -16.89 4.76
C LYS A 196 18.47 -17.35 3.34
N LYS A 197 19.18 -16.71 2.41
CA LYS A 197 19.01 -16.91 0.95
C LYS A 197 19.07 -18.38 0.53
N ASP A 198 19.83 -19.19 1.27
CA ASP A 198 20.12 -20.59 0.95
C ASP A 198 19.58 -21.58 2.01
N ALA A 199 18.69 -21.16 2.91
CA ALA A 199 18.12 -22.05 3.92
C ALA A 199 16.61 -21.85 4.09
N PRO A 200 15.79 -22.92 3.95
CA PRO A 200 14.37 -22.83 4.19
C PRO A 200 14.11 -22.50 5.66
N VAL A 201 13.09 -21.67 5.88
CA VAL A 201 12.62 -21.32 7.22
C VAL A 201 11.87 -22.53 7.78
N PRO A 202 12.16 -22.97 9.03
CA PRO A 202 11.42 -24.05 9.66
C PRO A 202 9.94 -23.67 9.84
N ALA A 203 9.05 -24.65 9.71
CA ALA A 203 7.64 -24.42 9.93
C ALA A 203 7.36 -24.03 11.40
N MET A 204 6.48 -23.04 11.58
CA MET A 204 6.04 -22.60 12.89
C MET A 204 4.80 -23.37 13.30
N LYS A 205 4.91 -24.15 14.38
CA LYS A 205 3.79 -24.90 14.96
C LYS A 205 2.97 -23.98 15.86
N VAL A 206 1.87 -23.48 15.32
CA VAL A 206 0.96 -22.56 16.01
C VAL A 206 -0.13 -23.37 16.69
N LYS A 207 -0.19 -23.25 18.03
CA LYS A 207 -1.26 -23.86 18.81
C LYS A 207 -2.43 -22.89 18.89
N VAL A 208 -3.61 -23.36 18.51
CA VAL A 208 -4.87 -22.61 18.62
C VAL A 208 -5.77 -23.34 19.61
N GLU A 209 -6.15 -22.68 20.69
CA GLU A 209 -7.02 -23.24 21.72
C GLU A 209 -8.27 -22.37 21.85
N VAL A 210 -9.45 -23.00 21.65
CA VAL A 210 -10.74 -22.31 21.78
C VAL A 210 -11.37 -22.74 23.10
N LYS A 211 -11.60 -21.75 23.97
CA LYS A 211 -12.26 -21.89 25.28
C LYS A 211 -13.61 -21.18 25.27
N PRO A 212 -14.49 -21.44 26.25
CA PRO A 212 -15.68 -20.63 26.45
C PRO A 212 -15.29 -19.16 26.67
N GLY A 213 -15.67 -18.28 25.75
CA GLY A 213 -15.41 -16.83 25.85
C GLY A 213 -13.98 -16.37 25.46
N GLU A 214 -13.09 -17.27 25.06
CA GLU A 214 -11.69 -16.91 24.76
C GLU A 214 -11.11 -17.78 23.63
N VAL A 215 -10.32 -17.18 22.74
CA VAL A 215 -9.48 -17.89 21.77
C VAL A 215 -8.03 -17.54 22.02
N VAL A 216 -7.18 -18.56 22.14
CA VAL A 216 -5.76 -18.39 22.46
C VAL A 216 -4.89 -18.89 21.32
N PHE A 217 -4.03 -18.01 20.81
CA PHE A 217 -2.96 -18.34 19.88
C PHE A 217 -1.65 -18.41 20.64
N GLN A 218 -0.89 -19.48 20.43
CA GLN A 218 0.45 -19.62 20.99
C GLN A 218 1.45 -19.99 19.88
N MET A 219 2.49 -19.17 19.74
CA MET A 219 3.55 -19.33 18.76
C MET A 219 4.89 -19.57 19.46
N PRO A 220 5.65 -20.61 19.13
CA PRO A 220 6.96 -20.85 19.73
C PRO A 220 7.98 -19.78 19.28
N MET A 221 8.85 -19.38 20.20
CA MET A 221 9.98 -18.49 19.91
C MET A 221 11.09 -19.28 19.21
N GLN A 222 11.16 -19.17 17.89
CA GLN A 222 12.18 -19.79 17.04
C GLN A 222 13.30 -18.80 16.65
N ALA A 223 13.04 -17.49 16.77
CA ALA A 223 13.98 -16.43 16.48
C ALA A 223 15.14 -16.38 17.50
N ASP A 224 16.36 -16.21 17.00
CA ASP A 224 17.52 -15.87 17.83
C ASP A 224 17.49 -14.39 18.25
N ALA A 225 18.37 -14.00 19.19
CA ALA A 225 18.43 -12.63 19.70
C ALA A 225 18.70 -11.59 18.60
N LYS A 226 19.39 -11.97 17.52
CA LYS A 226 19.69 -11.06 16.39
C LYS A 226 18.45 -10.83 15.54
N ALA A 227 17.69 -11.88 15.24
CA ALA A 227 16.41 -11.84 14.55
C ALA A 227 15.39 -11.02 15.34
N GLN A 228 15.28 -11.28 16.65
CA GLN A 228 14.41 -10.51 17.54
C GLN A 228 14.77 -9.02 17.55
N LYS A 229 16.06 -8.67 17.57
CA LYS A 229 16.49 -7.27 17.48
C LYS A 229 16.09 -6.62 16.16
N LYS A 230 16.23 -7.35 15.04
CA LYS A 230 15.85 -6.85 13.71
C LYS A 230 14.34 -6.65 13.57
N ASN A 231 13.55 -7.52 14.20
CA ASN A 231 12.10 -7.54 14.06
C ASN A 231 11.36 -6.93 15.28
N GLN A 232 12.03 -6.12 16.12
CA GLN A 232 11.39 -5.51 17.29
C GLN A 232 10.14 -4.68 16.94
N ASP A 233 10.14 -4.02 15.78
CA ASP A 233 8.96 -3.28 15.32
C ASP A 233 7.75 -4.18 15.10
N ALA A 234 7.94 -5.42 14.66
CA ALA A 234 6.84 -6.38 14.52
C ALA A 234 6.22 -6.73 15.89
N LEU A 235 7.04 -6.90 16.93
CA LEU A 235 6.52 -7.10 18.29
C LEU A 235 5.79 -5.85 18.80
N ARG A 236 6.32 -4.66 18.55
CA ARG A 236 5.68 -3.40 18.92
C ARG A 236 4.31 -3.26 18.27
N VAL A 237 4.24 -3.42 16.94
CA VAL A 237 2.99 -3.39 16.16
C VAL A 237 1.99 -4.41 16.70
N ALA A 238 2.41 -5.66 16.92
CA ALA A 238 1.51 -6.68 17.46
C ALA A 238 0.95 -6.32 18.84
N LYS A 239 1.77 -5.72 19.73
CA LYS A 239 1.34 -5.30 21.07
C LYS A 239 0.39 -4.09 21.03
N GLU A 240 0.64 -3.14 20.16
CA GLU A 240 -0.21 -1.94 19.99
C GLU A 240 -1.55 -2.30 19.34
N LEU A 241 -1.57 -3.27 18.42
CA LEU A 241 -2.78 -3.65 17.70
C LEU A 241 -3.64 -4.71 18.42
N ALA A 242 -3.05 -5.54 19.29
CA ALA A 242 -3.79 -6.60 19.99
C ALA A 242 -5.03 -6.10 20.77
N PRO A 243 -5.02 -4.97 21.50
CA PRO A 243 -6.18 -4.44 22.20
C PRO A 243 -7.38 -4.15 21.29
N PHE A 244 -7.14 -3.69 20.06
CA PHE A 244 -8.18 -3.40 19.06
C PHE A 244 -8.82 -4.68 18.50
N CYS A 245 -8.12 -5.81 18.57
CA CYS A 245 -8.69 -7.15 18.35
C CYS A 245 -9.39 -7.71 19.60
N GLN A 246 -9.60 -6.90 20.65
CA GLN A 246 -10.07 -7.32 21.98
C GLN A 246 -9.17 -8.38 22.60
N GLY A 247 -7.87 -8.23 22.35
CA GLY A 247 -6.82 -9.17 22.68
C GLY A 247 -5.79 -8.65 23.68
N VAL A 248 -5.10 -9.59 24.32
CA VAL A 248 -3.91 -9.31 25.12
C VAL A 248 -2.78 -10.19 24.60
N LEU A 249 -1.69 -9.54 24.19
CA LEU A 249 -0.47 -10.20 23.75
C LEU A 249 0.57 -10.24 24.88
N VAL A 250 0.99 -11.44 25.25
CA VAL A 250 2.07 -11.69 26.20
C VAL A 250 3.25 -12.31 25.46
N SER A 251 4.46 -11.81 25.73
CA SER A 251 5.70 -12.37 25.20
C SER A 251 6.56 -12.88 26.33
N ASP A 252 7.00 -14.14 26.23
CA ASP A 252 8.00 -14.72 27.11
C ASP A 252 9.23 -15.21 26.30
N ALA A 253 10.22 -15.78 26.98
CA ALA A 253 11.47 -16.22 26.34
C ALA A 253 11.28 -17.39 25.36
N THR A 254 10.16 -18.11 25.47
CA THR A 254 9.88 -19.37 24.77
C THR A 254 8.70 -19.28 23.81
N SER A 255 7.80 -18.31 23.97
CA SER A 255 6.60 -18.17 23.16
C SER A 255 5.99 -16.76 23.14
N LEU A 256 5.19 -16.51 22.12
CA LEU A 256 4.19 -15.43 22.10
C LEU A 256 2.81 -16.04 22.33
N LYS A 257 2.01 -15.40 23.18
CA LYS A 257 0.64 -15.81 23.48
C LYS A 257 -0.33 -14.64 23.30
N LEU A 258 -1.25 -14.77 22.36
CA LEU A 258 -2.36 -13.84 22.14
C LEU A 258 -3.66 -14.47 22.65
N SER A 259 -4.27 -13.83 23.65
CA SER A 259 -5.58 -14.20 24.19
C SER A 259 -6.62 -13.21 23.69
N LEU A 260 -7.61 -13.68 22.91
CA LEU A 260 -8.69 -12.88 22.34
C LEU A 260 -10.00 -13.18 23.05
N LYS A 261 -10.72 -12.13 23.47
CA LYS A 261 -12.07 -12.27 24.01
C LYS A 261 -13.07 -12.54 22.89
N ARG A 262 -13.97 -13.50 23.13
CA ARG A 262 -15.03 -13.87 22.20
C ARG A 262 -16.30 -13.06 22.44
#